data_AF-A0A7J7PQ22-F1
#
_entry.id   AF-A0A7J7PQ22-F1
#
_cell.length_a   1.000
_cell.length_b   1.000
_cell.length_c   1.000
_cell.angle_alpha   90.00
_cell.angle_beta   90.00
_cell.angle_gamma   90.00
#
_symmetry.space_group_name_H-M   'P 1'
#
loop_
_entity.id
_entity.type
_entity.pdbx_description
1 polymer ?
#
loop_
_entity_poly.entity_id
_entity_poly.type
_entity_poly.pdbx_seq_one_letter_code
_entity_poly.pdbx_strand_id
1 'polypeptide(L)'
;MKASDWARLVLDTEAAATRLVVLKLHYPRADLTRIMQRTPHVLLQDVAVLEDNAKQVKQLLSTARDADALVTALPSLMEPRNLISVLVTVQKWYFNKRDPVEVIEADPELILRAQDCDIPFEPVYVEEGSGAWTAPSLAYHERRTDWQAYIDQKFYGQE
;
A
#
# COMPACT_ATOMS: atom_id res chain seq x y z
N MET A 1 -7.81 -11.36 -13.19
CA MET A 1 -7.62 -10.92 -14.59
C MET A 1 -8.57 -11.66 -15.49
N LYS A 2 -9.10 -10.98 -16.51
CA LYS A 2 -9.97 -11.59 -17.54
C LYS A 2 -9.12 -12.15 -18.68
N ALA A 3 -9.68 -13.05 -19.48
CA ALA A 3 -8.98 -13.60 -20.66
C ALA A 3 -8.53 -12.51 -21.65
N SER A 4 -9.31 -11.42 -21.78
CA SER A 4 -8.96 -10.26 -22.59
C SER A 4 -7.67 -9.57 -22.14
N ASP A 5 -7.40 -9.56 -20.83
CA ASP A 5 -6.21 -8.91 -20.27
C ASP A 5 -4.97 -9.71 -20.60
N TRP A 6 -5.07 -11.05 -20.54
CA TRP A 6 -4.01 -11.95 -20.98
C TRP A 6 -3.74 -11.82 -22.47
N ALA A 7 -4.79 -11.72 -23.30
CA ALA A 7 -4.63 -11.50 -24.73
C ALA A 7 -3.86 -10.20 -25.01
N ARG A 8 -4.15 -9.10 -24.29
CA ARG A 8 -3.41 -7.84 -24.42
C ARG A 8 -1.91 -8.01 -24.11
N LEU A 9 -1.57 -8.73 -23.03
CA LEU A 9 -0.16 -8.97 -22.66
C LEU A 9 0.58 -9.86 -23.67
N VAL A 10 -0.09 -10.88 -24.21
CA VAL A 10 0.52 -11.81 -25.17
C VAL A 10 0.66 -11.17 -26.55
N LEU A 11 -0.27 -10.29 -26.94
CA LEU A 11 -0.21 -9.58 -28.22
C LEU A 11 0.82 -8.44 -28.23
N ASP A 12 1.17 -7.89 -27.06
CA ASP A 12 2.14 -6.80 -26.90
C ASP A 12 3.26 -7.19 -25.93
N THR A 13 4.10 -8.11 -26.38
CA THR A 13 5.22 -8.64 -25.59
C THR A 13 6.30 -7.59 -25.32
N GLU A 14 6.46 -6.61 -26.22
CA GLU A 14 7.46 -5.55 -26.08
C GLU A 14 7.07 -4.59 -24.95
N ALA A 15 5.80 -4.17 -24.89
CA ALA A 15 5.33 -3.36 -23.78
C ALA A 15 5.37 -4.15 -22.46
N ALA A 16 5.02 -5.45 -22.46
CA ALA A 16 5.14 -6.28 -21.27
C ALA A 16 6.61 -6.39 -20.78
N ALA A 17 7.57 -6.58 -21.68
CA ALA A 17 8.99 -6.60 -21.35
C ALA A 17 9.47 -5.25 -20.79
N THR A 18 9.02 -4.13 -21.37
CA THR A 18 9.35 -2.78 -20.90
C THR A 18 8.86 -2.56 -19.47
N ARG A 19 7.62 -2.95 -19.16
CA ARG A 19 7.07 -2.87 -17.79
C ARG A 19 7.86 -3.72 -16.81
N LEU A 20 8.28 -4.93 -17.20
CA LEU A 20 9.14 -5.77 -16.37
C LEU A 20 10.51 -5.14 -16.10
N VAL A 21 11.12 -4.50 -17.11
CA VAL A 21 12.38 -3.76 -16.94
C VAL A 21 12.22 -2.61 -15.97
N VAL A 22 11.14 -1.83 -16.09
CA VAL A 22 10.82 -0.73 -15.17
C VAL A 22 10.66 -1.24 -13.74
N LEU A 23 9.88 -2.31 -13.55
CA LEU A 23 9.74 -2.95 -12.24
C LEU A 23 11.08 -3.42 -11.69
N LYS A 24 11.98 -3.97 -12.53
CA LYS A 24 13.30 -4.41 -12.08
C LYS A 24 14.25 -3.27 -11.75
N LEU A 25 14.14 -2.14 -12.46
CA LEU A 25 14.90 -0.92 -12.18
C LEU A 25 14.54 -0.37 -10.79
N HIS A 26 13.24 -0.36 -10.48
CA HIS A 26 12.76 0.10 -9.18
C HIS A 26 12.94 -0.95 -8.08
N TYR A 27 12.76 -2.23 -8.34
CA TYR A 27 12.86 -3.29 -7.32
C TYR A 27 13.91 -4.34 -7.73
N PRO A 28 15.21 -3.98 -7.72
CA PRO A 28 16.29 -4.83 -8.26
C PRO A 28 16.46 -6.16 -7.53
N ARG A 29 16.08 -6.25 -6.26
CA ARG A 29 16.18 -7.46 -5.44
C ARG A 29 14.85 -8.20 -5.32
N ALA A 30 13.74 -7.62 -5.77
CA ALA A 30 12.45 -8.28 -5.71
C ALA A 30 12.37 -9.48 -6.66
N ASP A 31 11.64 -10.51 -6.22
CA ASP A 31 11.29 -11.68 -7.04
C ASP A 31 10.08 -11.34 -7.90
N LEU A 32 10.36 -10.80 -9.09
CA LEU A 32 9.32 -10.42 -10.05
C LEU A 32 8.49 -11.63 -10.49
N THR A 33 9.05 -12.84 -10.55
CA THR A 33 8.28 -14.04 -10.91
C THR A 33 7.19 -14.30 -9.90
N ARG A 34 7.52 -14.25 -8.60
CA ARG A 34 6.55 -14.40 -7.51
C ARG A 34 5.51 -13.28 -7.49
N ILE A 35 5.94 -12.03 -7.73
CA ILE A 35 5.04 -10.88 -7.83
C ILE A 35 4.04 -11.10 -8.97
N MET A 36 4.51 -11.45 -10.17
CA MET A 36 3.65 -11.65 -11.35
C MET A 36 2.68 -12.83 -11.19
N GLN A 37 3.03 -13.86 -10.43
CA GLN A 37 2.09 -14.95 -10.12
C GLN A 37 0.92 -14.50 -9.24
N ARG A 38 1.15 -13.52 -8.36
CA ARG A 38 0.14 -13.03 -7.40
C ARG A 38 -0.63 -11.82 -7.93
N THR A 39 0.05 -10.88 -8.58
CA THR A 39 -0.52 -9.62 -9.07
C THR A 39 -0.15 -9.38 -10.55
N PRO A 40 -0.57 -10.27 -11.48
CA PRO A 40 -0.23 -10.13 -12.90
C PRO A 40 -0.81 -8.87 -13.56
N HIS A 41 -1.83 -8.27 -12.95
CA HIS A 41 -2.47 -7.04 -13.43
C HIS A 41 -1.54 -5.82 -13.39
N VAL A 42 -0.44 -5.86 -12.63
CA VAL A 42 0.58 -4.80 -12.61
C VAL A 42 1.15 -4.57 -14.01
N LEU A 43 1.26 -5.62 -14.84
CA LEU A 43 1.71 -5.50 -16.24
C LEU A 43 0.71 -4.85 -17.18
N LEU A 44 -0.51 -4.58 -16.73
CA LEU A 44 -1.52 -3.87 -17.52
C LEU A 44 -1.45 -2.36 -17.33
N GLN A 45 -0.64 -1.88 -16.37
CA GLN A 45 -0.48 -0.47 -16.09
C GLN A 45 0.43 0.21 -17.11
N ASP A 46 0.23 1.51 -17.27
CA ASP A 46 1.14 2.34 -18.05
C ASP A 46 2.49 2.46 -17.34
N VAL A 47 3.57 2.52 -18.12
CA VAL A 47 4.94 2.63 -17.59
C VAL A 47 5.08 3.84 -16.67
N ALA A 48 4.52 4.99 -17.05
CA ALA A 48 4.57 6.20 -16.23
C ALA A 48 3.89 6.01 -14.86
N VAL A 49 2.78 5.26 -14.82
CA VAL A 49 2.07 4.93 -13.57
C VAL A 49 2.92 3.99 -12.72
N LEU A 50 3.55 2.97 -13.33
CA LEU A 50 4.44 2.06 -12.62
C LEU A 50 5.64 2.78 -11.98
N GLU A 51 6.25 3.70 -12.71
CA GLU A 51 7.37 4.51 -12.19
C GLU A 51 6.94 5.42 -11.03
N ASP A 52 5.79 6.08 -11.16
CA ASP A 52 5.26 6.96 -10.12
C ASP A 52 4.88 6.18 -8.87
N ASN A 53 4.12 5.09 -9.03
CA ASN A 53 3.77 4.18 -7.95
C ASN A 53 5.02 3.66 -7.23
N ALA A 54 6.03 3.22 -7.98
CA ALA A 54 7.26 2.71 -7.39
C ALA A 54 8.04 3.76 -6.58
N LYS A 55 8.07 5.02 -7.04
CA LYS A 55 8.67 6.14 -6.29
C LYS A 55 7.91 6.41 -5.00
N GLN A 56 6.58 6.50 -5.06
CA GLN A 56 5.74 6.73 -3.90
C GLN A 56 5.86 5.59 -2.87
N VAL A 57 5.80 4.33 -3.32
CA VAL A 57 5.95 3.16 -2.45
C VAL A 57 7.30 3.15 -1.76
N LYS A 58 8.39 3.46 -2.47
CA LYS A 58 9.72 3.55 -1.84
C LYS A 58 9.81 4.65 -0.79
N GLN A 59 9.16 5.79 -1.03
CA GLN A 59 9.11 6.87 -0.06
C GLN A 59 8.34 6.45 1.20
N LEU A 60 7.20 5.78 1.03
CA LEU A 60 6.38 5.23 2.13
C LEU A 60 7.10 4.12 2.91
N LEU A 61 7.94 3.33 2.23
CA LEU A 61 8.77 2.28 2.82
C LEU A 61 10.19 2.78 3.15
N SER A 62 10.41 4.08 3.32
CA SER A 62 11.75 4.64 3.56
C SER A 62 12.41 4.16 4.85
N THR A 63 11.62 3.74 5.85
CA THR A 63 12.12 3.14 7.10
C THR A 63 12.32 1.63 7.02
N ALA A 64 11.92 0.99 5.91
CA ALA A 64 12.08 -0.45 5.71
C ALA A 64 13.55 -0.82 5.53
N ARG A 65 13.98 -1.91 6.16
CA ARG A 65 15.32 -2.50 5.97
C ARG A 65 15.45 -3.10 4.56
N ASP A 66 14.40 -3.72 4.04
CA ASP A 66 14.39 -4.32 2.71
C ASP A 66 13.00 -4.19 2.05
N ALA A 67 12.75 -3.02 1.45
CA ALA A 67 11.50 -2.73 0.75
C ALA A 67 11.22 -3.73 -0.40
N ASP A 68 12.26 -4.22 -1.07
CA ASP A 68 12.15 -5.18 -2.17
C ASP A 68 11.66 -6.56 -1.68
N ALA A 69 12.16 -7.01 -0.53
CA ALA A 69 11.67 -8.22 0.12
C ALA A 69 10.21 -8.06 0.58
N LEU A 70 9.85 -6.87 1.09
CA LEU A 70 8.49 -6.59 1.55
C LEU A 70 7.47 -6.64 0.40
N VAL A 71 7.75 -5.97 -0.73
CA VAL A 71 6.87 -6.02 -1.91
C VAL A 71 6.85 -7.40 -2.57
N THR A 72 7.92 -8.18 -2.44
CA THR A 72 7.94 -9.59 -2.88
C THR A 72 6.99 -10.44 -2.04
N ALA A 73 7.00 -10.25 -0.72
CA ALA A 73 6.12 -10.97 0.21
C ALA A 73 4.66 -10.54 0.04
N LEU A 74 4.42 -9.24 -0.15
CA LEU A 74 3.11 -8.62 -0.29
C LEU A 74 3.02 -7.77 -1.57
N PRO A 75 2.82 -8.40 -2.75
CA PRO A 75 2.80 -7.69 -4.03
C PRO A 75 1.71 -6.62 -4.15
N SER A 76 0.63 -6.71 -3.37
CA SER A 76 -0.43 -5.69 -3.32
C SER A 76 0.05 -4.33 -2.79
N LEU A 77 1.19 -4.28 -2.09
CA LEU A 77 1.79 -3.04 -1.56
C LEU A 77 2.51 -2.22 -2.63
N MET A 78 2.63 -2.73 -3.86
CA MET A 78 3.18 -1.96 -4.99
C MET A 78 2.22 -0.83 -5.45
N GLU A 79 0.98 -0.85 -4.98
CA GLU A 79 0.03 0.26 -5.13
C GLU A 79 0.11 1.19 -3.92
N PRO A 80 0.45 2.49 -4.10
CA PRO A 80 0.58 3.44 -2.99
C PRO A 80 -0.68 3.51 -2.11
N ARG A 81 -1.86 3.51 -2.75
CA ARG A 81 -3.15 3.55 -2.03
C ARG A 81 -3.32 2.37 -1.08
N ASN A 82 -2.99 1.15 -1.54
CA ASN A 82 -3.10 -0.05 -0.72
C ASN A 82 -2.06 -0.04 0.40
N LEU A 83 -0.84 0.40 0.10
CA LEU A 83 0.20 0.52 1.11
C LEU A 83 -0.19 1.50 2.22
N ILE A 84 -0.70 2.69 1.87
CA ILE A 84 -1.17 3.67 2.87
C ILE A 84 -2.29 3.07 3.73
N SER A 85 -3.25 2.40 3.09
CA SER A 85 -4.35 1.72 3.79
C SER A 85 -3.83 0.73 4.83
N VAL A 86 -2.87 -0.11 4.42
CA VAL A 86 -2.23 -1.10 5.29
C VAL A 86 -1.44 -0.43 6.42
N LEU A 87 -0.60 0.56 6.12
CA LEU A 87 0.22 1.25 7.13
C LEU A 87 -0.66 1.90 8.20
N VAL A 88 -1.70 2.61 7.79
CA VAL A 88 -2.65 3.26 8.71
C VAL A 88 -3.40 2.23 9.55
N THR A 89 -3.82 1.12 8.94
CA THR A 89 -4.53 0.04 9.64
C THR A 89 -3.64 -0.63 10.69
N VAL A 90 -2.40 -0.95 10.34
CA VAL A 90 -1.43 -1.54 11.28
C VAL A 90 -1.13 -0.55 12.41
N GLN A 91 -0.94 0.73 12.08
CA GLN A 91 -0.70 1.76 13.08
C GLN A 91 -1.83 1.83 14.11
N LYS A 92 -3.09 1.67 13.68
CA LYS A 92 -4.26 1.55 14.57
C LYS A 92 -4.21 0.31 15.45
N TRP A 93 -3.92 -0.86 14.89
CA TRP A 93 -3.84 -2.12 15.66
C TRP A 93 -2.83 -2.04 16.80
N TYR A 94 -1.78 -1.23 16.62
CA TYR A 94 -0.75 -1.00 17.63
C TYR A 94 -0.88 0.34 18.36
N PHE A 95 -2.04 1.01 18.30
CA PHE A 95 -2.33 2.26 19.01
C PHE A 95 -1.28 3.36 18.82
N ASN A 96 -0.72 3.51 17.61
CA ASN A 96 0.36 4.43 17.28
C ASN A 96 1.67 4.22 18.08
N LYS A 97 1.85 3.08 18.76
CA LYS A 97 3.02 2.80 19.61
C LYS A 97 4.18 2.14 18.89
N ARG A 98 3.99 1.70 17.65
CA ARG A 98 4.99 1.03 16.83
C ARG A 98 4.97 1.59 15.42
N ASP A 99 6.13 1.62 14.78
CA ASP A 99 6.22 1.91 13.35
C ASP A 99 5.50 0.78 12.58
N PRO A 100 4.46 1.08 11.79
CA PRO A 100 3.77 0.08 11.00
C PRO A 100 4.69 -0.63 10.00
N VAL A 101 5.71 0.04 9.47
CA VAL A 101 6.68 -0.58 8.54
C VAL A 101 7.45 -1.69 9.24
N GLU A 102 7.98 -1.42 10.44
CA GLU A 102 8.70 -2.43 11.24
C GLU A 102 7.83 -3.63 11.59
N VAL A 103 6.55 -3.41 11.87
CA VAL A 103 5.59 -4.48 12.18
C VAL A 103 5.40 -5.39 10.97
N ILE A 104 5.17 -4.81 9.78
CA ILE A 104 4.94 -5.58 8.56
C ILE A 104 6.23 -6.28 8.12
N GLU A 105 7.39 -5.66 8.28
CA GLU A 105 8.67 -6.31 7.99
C GLU A 105 8.93 -7.52 8.88
N ALA A 106 8.54 -7.46 10.15
CA ALA A 106 8.70 -8.57 11.08
C ALA A 106 7.76 -9.76 10.77
N ASP A 107 6.55 -9.47 10.29
CA ASP A 107 5.54 -10.48 9.96
C ASP A 107 4.66 -10.03 8.78
N PRO A 108 5.11 -10.21 7.53
CA PRO A 108 4.34 -9.83 6.35
C PRO A 108 3.02 -10.61 6.24
N GLU A 109 2.99 -11.85 6.75
CA GLU A 109 1.81 -12.70 6.72
C GLU A 109 0.67 -12.15 7.60
N LEU A 110 0.96 -11.26 8.55
CA LEU A 110 -0.05 -10.54 9.32
C LEU A 110 -1.13 -9.92 8.41
N ILE A 111 -0.72 -9.32 7.29
CA ILE A 111 -1.63 -8.66 6.36
C ILE A 111 -2.48 -9.69 5.60
N LEU A 112 -1.88 -10.80 5.19
CA LEU A 112 -2.59 -11.88 4.50
C LEU A 112 -3.63 -12.51 5.44
N ARG A 113 -3.25 -12.82 6.68
CA ARG A 113 -4.17 -13.38 7.69
C ARG A 113 -5.30 -12.40 8.02
N ALA A 114 -5.01 -11.10 8.08
CA ALA A 114 -6.05 -10.10 8.29
C ALA A 114 -7.04 -10.03 7.11
N GLN A 115 -6.55 -10.15 5.87
CA GLN A 115 -7.41 -10.23 4.69
C GLN A 115 -8.25 -11.51 4.68
N ASP A 116 -7.67 -12.65 5.02
CA ASP A 116 -8.38 -13.95 5.11
C ASP A 116 -9.47 -13.96 6.20
N CYS A 117 -9.31 -13.12 7.23
CA CYS A 117 -10.29 -12.91 8.30
C CYS A 117 -11.26 -11.75 8.02
N ASP A 118 -11.30 -11.21 6.79
CA ASP A 118 -12.14 -10.08 6.40
C ASP A 118 -11.99 -8.84 7.30
N ILE A 119 -10.80 -8.63 7.86
CA ILE A 119 -10.54 -7.45 8.69
C ILE A 119 -10.59 -6.21 7.79
N PRO A 120 -11.43 -5.21 8.10
CA PRO A 120 -11.53 -4.02 7.29
C PRO A 120 -10.23 -3.21 7.37
N PHE A 121 -9.69 -2.87 6.20
CA PHE A 121 -8.58 -1.95 6.07
C PHE A 121 -9.08 -0.53 5.86
N GLU A 122 -8.28 0.44 6.29
CA GLU A 122 -8.67 1.84 6.29
C GLU A 122 -8.93 2.34 4.86
N PRO A 123 -10.09 2.95 4.57
CA PRO A 123 -10.34 3.51 3.24
C PRO A 123 -9.43 4.72 3.01
N VAL A 124 -8.68 4.69 1.91
CA VAL A 124 -7.82 5.80 1.49
C VAL A 124 -8.48 6.53 0.31
N TYR A 125 -8.52 7.85 0.39
CA TYR A 125 -9.05 8.74 -0.64
C TYR A 125 -8.05 9.87 -0.94
N VAL A 126 -8.21 10.52 -2.08
CA VAL A 126 -7.44 11.72 -2.44
C VAL A 126 -8.21 12.92 -1.92
N GLU A 127 -7.55 13.82 -1.21
CA GLU A 127 -8.16 15.05 -0.74
C GLU A 127 -8.36 16.04 -1.89
N GLU A 128 -9.57 16.60 -1.98
CA GLU A 128 -9.91 17.63 -2.96
C GLU A 128 -9.12 18.92 -2.65
N GLY A 129 -8.29 19.35 -3.60
CA GLY A 129 -7.51 20.59 -3.53
C GLY A 129 -6.02 20.39 -3.31
N SER A 130 -5.61 19.47 -2.44
CA SER A 130 -4.18 19.16 -2.20
C SER A 130 -3.67 18.03 -3.10
N GLY A 131 -4.55 17.14 -3.56
CA GLY A 131 -4.16 15.94 -4.29
C GLY A 131 -3.42 14.91 -3.41
N ALA A 132 -3.35 15.14 -2.10
CA ALA A 132 -2.69 14.25 -1.16
C ALA A 132 -3.57 13.05 -0.81
N TRP A 133 -2.94 11.89 -0.62
CA TRP A 133 -3.61 10.73 -0.05
C TRP A 133 -3.94 10.97 1.41
N THR A 134 -5.18 10.68 1.80
CA THR A 134 -5.66 10.82 3.17
C THR A 134 -6.54 9.62 3.56
N ALA A 135 -6.68 9.42 4.86
CA ALA A 135 -7.52 8.39 5.47
C ALA A 135 -8.20 8.99 6.70
N PRO A 136 -9.39 8.51 7.11
CA PRO A 136 -10.16 9.10 8.20
C PRO A 136 -9.37 9.26 9.50
N SER A 137 -8.47 8.32 9.77
CA SER A 137 -7.63 8.34 10.96
C SER A 137 -6.36 9.16 10.88
N LEU A 138 -5.88 9.53 9.69
CA LEU A 138 -4.66 10.34 9.57
C LEU A 138 -4.87 11.77 10.10
N ALA A 139 -6.10 12.29 9.99
CA ALA A 139 -6.46 13.64 10.44
C ALA A 139 -7.55 13.62 11.52
N TYR A 140 -7.73 12.50 12.24
CA TYR A 140 -8.85 12.34 13.19
C TYR A 140 -8.86 13.44 14.25
N HIS A 141 -7.70 13.76 14.84
CA HIS A 141 -7.57 14.78 15.87
C HIS A 141 -7.80 16.20 15.32
N GLU A 142 -7.31 16.48 14.10
CA GLU A 142 -7.40 17.81 13.47
C GLU A 142 -8.78 18.12 12.90
N ARG A 143 -9.57 17.08 12.57
CA ARG A 143 -10.91 17.19 12.01
C ARG A 143 -12.02 16.93 13.04
N ARG A 144 -11.69 16.90 14.34
CA ARG A 144 -12.70 16.74 15.39
C ARG A 144 -13.69 17.88 15.35
N THR A 145 -14.96 17.56 15.45
CA THR A 145 -15.98 18.52 15.84
C THR A 145 -15.93 18.74 17.35
N ASP A 146 -16.34 19.91 17.83
CA ASP A 146 -16.24 20.28 19.26
C ASP A 146 -16.87 19.25 20.22
N TRP A 147 -17.95 18.60 19.79
CA TRP A 147 -18.62 17.57 20.59
C TRP A 147 -17.84 16.25 20.66
N GLN A 148 -17.07 15.90 19.62
CA GLN A 148 -16.21 14.72 19.62
C GLN A 148 -15.01 14.93 20.56
N ALA A 149 -14.40 16.11 20.51
CA ALA A 149 -13.33 16.49 21.43
C ALA A 149 -13.81 16.46 22.90
N TYR A 150 -15.03 16.95 23.17
CA TYR A 150 -15.64 16.88 24.50
C TYR A 150 -15.84 15.44 24.99
N ILE A 151 -16.31 14.53 24.13
CA ILE A 151 -16.50 13.12 24.50
C ILE A 151 -15.16 12.46 24.82
N ASP A 152 -14.15 12.68 23.99
CA ASP A 152 -12.82 12.08 24.18
C ASP A 152 -12.16 12.57 25.48
N GLN A 153 -12.28 13.86 25.77
CA GLN A 153 -11.79 14.44 27.02
C GLN A 153 -12.55 13.91 28.25
N LYS A 154 -13.88 13.81 28.17
CA LYS A 154 -14.73 13.48 29.32
C LYS A 154 -14.76 11.98 29.63
N PHE A 155 -14.67 11.12 28.62
CA PHE A 155 -14.89 9.69 28.79
C PHE A 155 -13.65 8.83 28.52
N TYR A 156 -12.70 9.31 27.71
CA TYR A 156 -11.51 8.54 27.33
C TYR A 156 -10.20 9.13 27.85
N GLY A 157 -10.23 10.33 28.45
CA GLY A 157 -9.06 10.98 29.04
C GLY A 157 -7.95 11.27 28.03
N GLN A 158 -8.30 11.40 26.74
CA GLN A 158 -7.36 11.74 25.67
C GLN A 158 -7.41 13.26 25.45
N GLU A 159 -6.27 13.93 25.57
CA GLU A 159 -6.08 15.32 25.11
C GLU A 159 -5.95 15.37 23.58
#